data_AF-A0A5C4JJR6-F1
#
_entry.id   AF-A0A5C4JJR6-F1
#
_cell.length_a   1.000
_cell.length_b   1.000
_cell.length_c   1.000
_cell.angle_alpha   90.00
_cell.angle_beta   90.00
_cell.angle_gamma   90.00
#
_symmetry.space_group_name_H-M   'P 1'
#
loop_
_entity.id
_entity.type
_entity.pdbx_description
1 polymer ?
#
loop_
_entity_poly.entity_id
_entity_poly.type
_entity_poly.pdbx_seq_one_letter_code
_entity_poly.pdbx_strand_id
1 'polypeptide(L)'
;MNRGVLAVPVLALVLAGGAPAAATAQETRTKAEVNLLRLTCYETEDTSGGDEIYLQINGRTVWSTADSINCDHDHPNHRPINRRAKTGDQITLYDKDGDLPGDSDDHLGSDVIEGDRGSLVFNLDDALYTVDYGPA
;
A
#
# COMPACT_ATOMS: atom_id res chain seq x y z
N MET A 1 1.36 -52.87 -50.28
CA MET A 1 -0.03 -53.37 -50.36
C MET A 1 -0.57 -53.53 -48.94
N ASN A 2 -1.73 -52.91 -48.71
CA ASN A 2 -2.45 -52.72 -47.46
C ASN A 2 -2.64 -53.96 -46.61
N ARG A 3 -2.66 -53.79 -45.28
CA ARG A 3 -3.83 -54.11 -44.44
C ARG A 3 -3.93 -53.12 -43.29
N GLY A 4 -5.00 -52.33 -43.31
CA GLY A 4 -5.38 -51.43 -42.22
C GLY A 4 -5.98 -52.21 -41.05
N VAL A 5 -5.90 -51.60 -39.87
CA VAL A 5 -6.63 -52.01 -38.67
C VAL A 5 -7.40 -50.80 -38.18
N LEU A 6 -8.73 -50.95 -38.16
CA LEU A 6 -9.70 -50.04 -37.57
C LEU A 6 -9.58 -50.09 -36.03
N ALA A 7 -9.45 -48.94 -35.38
CA ALA A 7 -9.60 -48.82 -33.93
C ALA A 7 -10.92 -48.10 -33.61
N VAL A 8 -11.71 -48.75 -32.77
CA VAL A 8 -13.04 -48.40 -32.27
C VAL A 8 -12.93 -47.27 -31.21
N PRO A 9 -13.89 -46.33 -31.11
CA PRO A 9 -13.81 -45.23 -30.15
C PRO A 9 -14.18 -45.71 -28.73
N VAL A 10 -13.36 -45.35 -27.74
CA VAL A 10 -13.73 -45.46 -26.32
C VAL A 10 -14.22 -44.09 -25.86
N LEU A 11 -15.53 -44.01 -25.64
CA LEU A 11 -16.21 -42.87 -25.02
C LEU A 11 -15.93 -42.91 -23.51
N ALA A 12 -15.07 -42.01 -23.02
CA ALA A 12 -14.84 -41.83 -21.59
C ALA A 12 -15.87 -40.84 -21.01
N LEU A 13 -16.81 -41.36 -20.23
CA LEU A 13 -17.72 -40.57 -19.40
C LEU A 13 -16.94 -40.08 -18.17
N VAL A 14 -16.54 -38.81 -18.13
CA VAL A 14 -15.93 -38.22 -16.94
C VAL A 14 -17.05 -37.61 -16.08
N LEU A 15 -17.47 -38.34 -15.05
CA LEU A 15 -18.21 -37.82 -13.91
C LEU A 15 -17.21 -37.14 -12.96
N ALA A 16 -16.94 -35.86 -13.17
CA ALA A 16 -16.28 -35.03 -12.17
C ALA A 16 -17.37 -34.31 -11.37
N GLY A 17 -17.62 -34.81 -10.15
CA GLY A 17 -18.54 -34.24 -9.19
C GLY A 17 -18.20 -32.78 -8.89
N GLY A 18 -19.22 -31.93 -8.91
CA GLY A 18 -19.13 -30.55 -8.44
C GLY A 18 -18.81 -30.54 -6.94
N ALA A 19 -17.61 -30.08 -6.59
CA ALA A 19 -17.37 -29.55 -5.26
C ALA A 19 -18.13 -28.21 -5.16
N PRO A 20 -18.88 -27.95 -4.07
CA PRO A 20 -19.39 -26.61 -3.85
C PRO A 20 -18.18 -25.70 -3.60
N ALA A 21 -18.00 -24.72 -4.48
CA ALA A 21 -17.16 -23.57 -4.19
C ALA A 21 -17.78 -22.89 -2.96
N ALA A 22 -17.19 -23.13 -1.78
CA ALA A 22 -17.51 -22.37 -0.59
C ALA A 22 -17.06 -20.94 -0.85
N ALA A 23 -17.96 -20.11 -1.38
CA ALA A 23 -17.81 -18.67 -1.39
C ALA A 23 -17.72 -18.25 0.08
N THR A 24 -16.50 -18.00 0.55
CA THR A 24 -16.28 -17.33 1.83
C THR A 24 -16.96 -15.97 1.71
N ALA A 25 -18.10 -15.81 2.39
CA ALA A 25 -18.72 -14.51 2.56
C ALA A 25 -17.70 -13.64 3.28
N GLN A 26 -17.01 -12.79 2.51
CA GLN A 26 -16.11 -11.79 3.04
C GLN A 26 -17.01 -10.83 3.80
N GLU A 27 -17.03 -10.99 5.11
CA GLU A 27 -17.80 -10.17 6.04
C GLU A 27 -17.55 -8.71 5.66
N THR A 28 -18.59 -8.04 5.15
CA THR A 28 -18.54 -6.62 4.85
C THR A 28 -18.44 -5.88 6.17
N ARG A 29 -17.26 -5.91 6.80
CA ARG A 29 -16.97 -5.06 7.94
C ARG A 29 -17.20 -3.64 7.46
N THR A 30 -18.16 -2.98 8.08
CA THR A 30 -18.37 -1.56 7.87
C THR A 30 -17.03 -0.89 8.09
N LYS A 31 -16.50 -0.23 7.06
CA LYS A 31 -15.21 0.44 7.20
C LYS A 31 -15.36 1.56 8.24
N ALA A 32 -14.64 1.46 9.36
CA ALA A 32 -14.65 2.50 10.39
C ALA A 32 -13.86 3.71 9.90
N GLU A 33 -14.34 4.92 10.21
CA GLU A 33 -13.57 6.15 9.95
C GLU A 33 -12.46 6.31 10.97
N VAL A 34 -11.31 6.78 10.51
CA VAL A 34 -10.15 7.15 11.35
C VAL A 34 -9.58 8.49 10.91
N ASN A 35 -8.82 9.13 11.79
CA ASN A 35 -7.97 10.28 11.47
C ASN A 35 -6.51 9.82 11.35
N LEU A 36 -5.87 10.13 10.22
CA LEU A 36 -4.42 10.16 10.10
C LEU A 36 -3.91 11.39 10.85
N LEU A 37 -3.10 11.17 11.89
CA LEU A 37 -2.76 12.19 12.87
C LEU A 37 -1.43 12.86 12.52
N ARG A 38 -0.37 12.06 12.41
CA ARG A 38 1.00 12.56 12.36
C ARG A 38 1.89 11.63 11.54
N LEU A 39 2.68 12.23 10.65
CA LEU A 39 3.86 11.62 10.05
C LEU A 39 5.05 11.83 10.99
N THR A 40 5.86 10.80 11.18
CA THR A 40 7.18 10.89 11.81
C THR A 40 8.24 10.37 10.86
N CYS A 41 9.29 11.14 10.65
CA CYS A 41 10.48 10.81 9.89
C CYS A 41 11.58 10.39 10.87
N TYR A 42 12.22 9.26 10.61
CA TYR A 42 13.40 8.77 11.33
C TYR A 42 14.63 8.65 10.43
N GLU A 43 14.44 8.47 9.13
CA GLU A 43 15.52 8.40 8.13
C GLU A 43 14.97 8.90 6.79
N THR A 44 15.69 9.78 6.12
CA THR A 44 15.41 10.25 4.74
C THR A 44 16.13 9.34 3.73
N GLU A 45 15.58 9.21 2.52
CA GLU A 45 16.26 8.51 1.40
C GLU A 45 17.59 9.22 1.06
N ASP A 46 17.52 10.55 1.06
CA ASP A 46 18.57 11.39 0.53
C ASP A 46 19.76 11.58 1.49
N THR A 47 20.98 11.31 0.98
CA THR A 47 22.21 11.69 1.69
C THR A 47 22.50 13.20 1.61
N SER A 48 21.87 13.91 0.67
CA SER A 48 21.97 15.36 0.54
C SER A 48 20.68 15.96 -0.01
N GLY A 49 19.87 16.53 0.86
CA GLY A 49 18.56 17.01 0.47
C GLY A 49 17.61 16.88 1.65
N GLY A 50 16.34 17.10 1.40
CA GLY A 50 15.31 16.68 2.33
C GLY A 50 14.05 16.37 1.54
N ASP A 51 13.25 15.46 2.07
CA ASP A 51 12.20 14.83 1.31
C ASP A 51 10.98 15.75 1.18
N GLU A 52 10.44 15.86 -0.03
CA GLU A 52 9.20 16.54 -0.38
C GLU A 52 8.00 15.59 -0.33
N ILE A 53 7.75 15.10 0.89
CA ILE A 53 6.77 14.05 1.13
C ILE A 53 5.34 14.40 0.71
N TYR A 54 4.69 13.45 0.04
CA TYR A 54 3.25 13.42 -0.12
C TYR A 54 2.63 12.05 0.18
N LEU A 55 1.34 12.07 0.53
CA LEU A 55 0.59 10.90 0.95
C LEU A 55 -0.64 10.70 0.09
N GLN A 56 -0.82 9.46 -0.36
CA GLN A 56 -2.01 9.03 -1.09
C GLN A 56 -2.90 8.10 -0.24
N ILE A 57 -4.21 8.22 -0.44
CA ILE A 57 -5.21 7.24 0.04
C ILE A 57 -5.82 6.57 -1.20
N ASN A 58 -5.66 5.25 -1.33
CA ASN A 58 -6.17 4.47 -2.47
C ASN A 58 -5.83 5.11 -3.84
N GLY A 59 -4.58 5.55 -4.02
CA GLY A 59 -4.10 6.15 -5.27
C GLY A 59 -4.43 7.63 -5.48
N ARG A 60 -4.95 8.34 -4.47
CA ARG A 60 -5.25 9.78 -4.56
C ARG A 60 -4.47 10.57 -3.53
N THR A 61 -3.70 11.56 -3.97
CA THR A 61 -3.00 12.50 -3.08
C THR A 61 -3.99 13.29 -2.24
N VAL A 62 -3.82 13.25 -0.92
CA VAL A 62 -4.68 13.97 0.06
C VAL A 62 -3.91 14.92 0.95
N TRP A 63 -2.59 14.78 0.99
CA TRP A 63 -1.70 15.55 1.86
C TRP A 63 -0.30 15.60 1.25
N SER A 64 0.39 16.70 1.48
CA SER A 64 1.81 16.89 1.18
C SER A 64 2.40 17.86 2.20
N THR A 65 3.71 17.84 2.36
CA THR A 65 4.41 18.91 3.05
C THR A 65 4.44 20.20 2.23
N ALA A 66 4.67 21.32 2.91
CA ALA A 66 4.95 22.60 2.26
C ALA A 66 6.45 22.83 2.05
N ASP A 67 7.28 22.21 2.92
CA ASP A 67 8.73 22.32 2.95
C ASP A 67 9.33 20.90 3.04
N SER A 68 10.54 20.75 2.54
CA SER A 68 11.35 19.53 2.63
C SER A 68 11.54 19.06 4.08
N ILE A 69 11.58 17.75 4.30
CA ILE A 69 11.84 17.14 5.60
C ILE A 69 13.27 16.63 5.63
N ASN A 70 14.03 17.04 6.63
CA ASN A 70 15.28 16.36 6.98
C ASN A 70 15.16 15.82 8.40
N CYS A 71 15.64 14.60 8.63
CA CYS A 71 15.57 13.92 9.91
C CYS A 71 16.67 12.86 10.02
N ASP A 72 16.93 12.44 11.26
CA ASP A 72 17.72 11.24 11.55
C ASP A 72 17.12 10.54 12.78
N HIS A 73 17.62 9.36 13.10
CA HIS A 73 17.14 8.55 14.21
C HIS A 73 17.27 9.26 15.58
N ASP A 74 18.26 10.14 15.74
CA ASP A 74 18.50 10.89 16.96
C ASP A 74 17.62 12.16 17.04
N HIS A 75 17.18 12.68 15.89
CA HIS A 75 16.39 13.90 15.72
C HIS A 75 15.20 13.67 14.77
N PRO A 76 14.20 12.88 15.20
CA PRO A 76 13.04 12.60 14.37
C PRO A 76 12.24 13.87 14.08
N ASN A 77 11.73 13.97 12.85
CA ASN A 77 10.93 15.10 12.41
C ASN A 77 9.45 14.73 12.37
N HIS A 78 8.57 15.63 12.80
CA HIS A 78 7.14 15.36 12.89
C HIS A 78 6.32 16.35 12.04
N ARG A 79 5.31 15.84 11.34
CA ARG A 79 4.35 16.66 10.59
C ARG A 79 2.91 16.26 10.89
N PRO A 80 2.02 17.21 11.22
CA PRO A 80 0.60 16.91 11.36
C PRO A 80 -0.03 16.64 9.99
N ILE A 81 -0.82 15.56 9.90
CA ILE A 81 -1.54 15.20 8.67
C ILE A 81 -2.99 15.70 8.73
N ASN A 82 -3.72 15.32 9.78
CA ASN A 82 -5.12 15.67 10.01
C ASN A 82 -6.04 15.37 8.81
N ARG A 83 -5.97 14.13 8.28
CA ARG A 83 -6.81 13.66 7.17
C ARG A 83 -7.67 12.47 7.59
N ARG A 84 -8.90 12.43 7.08
CA ARG A 84 -9.81 11.29 7.29
C ARG A 84 -9.44 10.15 6.35
N ALA A 85 -9.50 8.93 6.87
CA ALA A 85 -9.36 7.69 6.14
C ALA A 85 -10.32 6.65 6.71
N LYS A 86 -10.29 5.42 6.17
CA LYS A 86 -11.10 4.31 6.66
C LYS A 86 -10.30 3.03 6.81
N THR A 87 -10.74 2.15 7.70
CA THR A 87 -10.18 0.79 7.78
C THR A 87 -10.21 0.11 6.42
N GLY A 88 -9.12 -0.54 6.04
CA GLY A 88 -8.95 -1.18 4.74
C GLY A 88 -8.69 -0.20 3.59
N ASP A 89 -8.46 1.08 3.85
CA ASP A 89 -7.83 1.97 2.86
C ASP A 89 -6.32 1.70 2.84
N GLN A 90 -5.74 1.70 1.64
CA GLN A 90 -4.30 1.69 1.44
C GLN A 90 -3.76 3.11 1.52
N ILE A 91 -2.74 3.30 2.33
CA ILE A 91 -1.95 4.51 2.43
C ILE A 91 -0.63 4.27 1.72
N THR A 92 -0.23 5.22 0.89
CA THR A 92 1.07 5.18 0.20
C THR A 92 1.79 6.49 0.45
N LEU A 93 3.07 6.41 0.77
CA LEU A 93 3.96 7.55 0.97
C LEU A 93 4.94 7.63 -0.21
N TYR A 94 5.20 8.85 -0.63
CA TYR A 94 6.15 9.14 -1.70
C TYR A 94 7.02 10.32 -1.31
N ASP A 95 8.24 10.33 -1.81
CA ASP A 95 9.03 11.53 -2.00
C ASP A 95 8.71 12.13 -3.37
N LYS A 96 8.83 13.44 -3.51
CA LYS A 96 8.66 14.14 -4.78
C LYS A 96 10.00 14.71 -5.21
N ASP A 97 10.73 13.94 -6.00
CA ASP A 97 11.99 14.40 -6.55
C ASP A 97 11.82 15.59 -7.49
N GLY A 98 12.20 16.76 -6.98
CA GLY A 98 12.14 18.03 -7.69
C GLY A 98 13.41 18.38 -8.47
N ASP A 99 14.47 17.61 -8.31
CA ASP A 99 15.83 18.08 -8.58
C ASP A 99 16.27 17.92 -10.04
N LEU A 100 15.70 16.96 -10.78
CA LEU A 100 15.99 16.77 -12.21
C LEU A 100 14.72 16.51 -13.04
N PRO A 101 14.59 17.15 -14.22
CA PRO A 101 13.46 16.88 -15.11
C PRO A 101 13.50 15.44 -15.60
N GLY A 102 12.49 14.66 -15.19
CA GLY A 102 12.35 13.25 -15.56
C GLY A 102 12.67 12.29 -14.43
N ASP A 103 13.02 12.79 -13.24
CA ASP A 103 12.99 11.94 -12.06
C ASP A 103 11.56 11.58 -11.69
N SER A 104 11.37 10.34 -11.25
CA SER A 104 10.05 9.83 -10.86
C SER A 104 9.91 10.00 -9.36
N ASP A 105 8.74 10.44 -8.90
CA ASP A 105 8.44 10.46 -7.46
C ASP A 105 8.75 9.09 -6.81
N ASP A 106 9.60 9.09 -5.78
CA ASP A 106 10.08 7.86 -5.16
C ASP A 106 9.05 7.24 -4.21
N HIS A 107 8.88 5.92 -4.34
CA HIS A 107 7.88 5.18 -3.58
C HIS A 107 8.46 4.68 -2.25
N LEU A 108 8.22 5.43 -1.18
CA LEU A 108 8.75 5.16 0.16
C LEU A 108 8.01 4.03 0.92
N GLY A 109 6.86 3.59 0.43
CA GLY A 109 6.14 2.42 0.95
C GLY A 109 4.62 2.52 0.89
N SER A 110 3.96 1.42 1.23
CA SER A 110 2.50 1.34 1.33
C SER A 110 2.07 0.43 2.47
N ASP A 111 0.97 0.80 3.14
CA ASP A 111 0.38 -0.02 4.20
C ASP A 111 -1.15 0.15 4.24
N VAL A 112 -1.85 -0.71 4.97
CA VAL A 112 -3.32 -0.72 5.07
C VAL A 112 -3.76 -0.41 6.49
N ILE A 113 -4.76 0.45 6.63
CA ILE A 113 -5.33 0.78 7.95
C ILE A 113 -6.05 -0.43 8.54
N GLU A 114 -5.50 -0.99 9.61
CA GLU A 114 -6.13 -2.04 10.40
C GLU A 114 -6.70 -1.48 11.71
N GLY A 115 -8.00 -1.66 11.96
CA GLY A 115 -8.64 -1.23 13.21
C GLY A 115 -8.82 0.29 13.37
N ASP A 116 -9.17 0.73 14.58
CA ASP A 116 -9.53 2.13 14.87
C ASP A 116 -8.35 3.00 15.32
N ARG A 117 -7.17 2.39 15.52
CA ARG A 117 -5.92 3.05 15.93
C ARG A 117 -4.71 2.19 15.57
N GLY A 118 -3.56 2.83 15.36
CA GLY A 118 -2.31 2.14 15.07
C GLY A 118 -1.26 3.08 14.50
N SER A 119 -0.21 2.49 13.93
CA SER A 119 0.85 3.19 13.22
C SER A 119 1.21 2.39 11.97
N LEU A 120 1.29 3.08 10.83
CA LEU A 120 1.73 2.52 9.55
C LEU A 120 3.22 2.78 9.39
N VAL A 121 3.95 1.86 8.77
CA VAL A 121 5.41 1.97 8.55
C VAL A 121 5.70 2.02 7.05
N PHE A 122 6.56 2.96 6.64
CA PHE A 122 7.04 3.14 5.27
C PHE A 122 8.56 3.12 5.34
N ASN A 123 9.16 2.09 4.74
CA ASN A 123 10.59 1.79 4.90
C ASN A 123 11.22 1.23 3.62
N LEU A 124 10.76 1.72 2.47
CA LEU A 124 11.43 1.49 1.20
C LEU A 124 12.39 2.63 0.91
N ASP A 125 13.31 2.38 -0.01
CA ASP A 125 14.26 3.38 -0.51
C ASP A 125 15.14 4.00 0.58
N ASP A 126 15.71 3.15 1.43
CA ASP A 126 16.62 3.57 2.51
C ASP A 126 16.06 4.65 3.46
N ALA A 127 14.75 4.89 3.43
CA ALA A 127 14.03 5.81 4.31
C ALA A 127 13.29 5.08 5.43
N LEU A 128 12.89 5.82 6.48
CA LEU A 128 12.03 5.31 7.55
C LEU A 128 11.05 6.36 8.03
N TYR A 129 9.78 6.10 7.75
CA TYR A 129 8.65 6.92 8.16
C TYR A 129 7.58 6.12 8.88
N THR A 130 6.84 6.78 9.77
CA THR A 130 5.60 6.24 10.33
C THR A 130 4.44 7.22 10.26
N VAL A 131 3.21 6.70 10.12
CA VAL A 131 1.97 7.48 10.23
C VAL A 131 1.10 6.93 11.33
N ASP A 132 0.90 7.72 12.39
CA ASP A 132 -0.02 7.39 13.47
C ASP A 132 -1.47 7.69 13.06
N TYR A 133 -2.40 6.80 13.38
CA TYR A 133 -3.84 7.00 13.19
C TYR A 133 -4.66 6.61 14.43
N GLY A 134 -5.84 7.21 14.53
CA GLY A 134 -6.77 6.98 15.64
C GLY A 134 -8.22 7.29 15.30
N PRO A 135 -9.15 7.19 16.26
CA PRO A 135 -10.57 7.42 16.04
C PRO A 135 -10.87 8.80 15.41
N ALA A 136 -11.89 8.83 14.55
CA ALA A 136 -12.29 9.99 13.75
C ALA A 136 -12.99 11.12 14.52
#